data_AF-A0AAC8ZP20-F1
#
_entry.id   AF-A0AAC8ZP20-F1
#
_cell.length_a   1.000
_cell.length_b   1.000
_cell.length_c   1.000
_cell.angle_alpha   90.00
_cell.angle_beta   90.00
_cell.angle_gamma   90.00
#
_symmetry.space_group_name_H-M   'P 1'
#
loop_
_entity.id
_entity.type
_entity.pdbx_description
1 polymer ?
#
loop_
_entity_poly.entity_id
_entity_poly.type
_entity_poly.pdbx_seq_one_letter_code
_entity_poly.pdbx_strand_id
1 'polypeptide(L)'
;MDLTLISLFCVIDDFCQELLPQWNAILLEDTNKKRNKPSQMSTSEIMTIMIYFHKSNYRNFKMYYLHVIKGSMVKYFPNSVSYNRFVELMPSILLPLCFFIAAQGKTATGIYFVDSTILRVCHEKRASQTLRAMEC
;
A
#
# COMPACT_ATOMS: atom_id res chain seq x y z
N MET A 1 14.09 8.71 -11.35
CA MET A 1 13.24 7.52 -11.07
C MET A 1 13.77 6.76 -9.85
N ASP A 2 15.08 6.63 -9.69
CA ASP A 2 15.68 5.95 -8.52
C ASP A 2 15.51 6.71 -7.21
N LEU A 3 15.72 8.03 -7.20
CA LEU A 3 15.60 8.86 -6.00
C LEU A 3 14.19 8.83 -5.37
N THR A 4 13.14 8.68 -6.18
CA THR A 4 11.75 8.61 -5.70
C THR A 4 11.44 7.26 -5.05
N LEU A 5 12.08 6.18 -5.48
CA LEU A 5 11.93 4.87 -4.86
C LEU A 5 12.70 4.82 -3.54
N ILE A 6 13.95 5.31 -3.54
CA ILE A 6 14.81 5.32 -2.35
C ILE A 6 14.20 6.20 -1.25
N SER A 7 13.78 7.42 -1.58
CA SER A 7 13.11 8.29 -0.60
C SER A 7 11.83 7.68 -0.04
N LEU A 8 11.01 7.03 -0.87
CA LEU A 8 9.83 6.31 -0.41
C LEU A 8 10.21 5.17 0.53
N PHE A 9 11.23 4.38 0.17
CA PHE A 9 11.71 3.28 1.00
C PHE A 9 12.20 3.78 2.36
N CYS A 10 13.02 4.82 2.41
CA CYS A 10 13.52 5.39 3.68
C CYS A 10 12.37 5.79 4.61
N VAL A 11 11.38 6.54 4.11
CA VAL A 11 10.22 6.97 4.92
C VAL A 11 9.41 5.77 5.43
N ILE A 12 9.24 4.73 4.62
CA ILE A 12 8.52 3.51 5.02
C ILE A 12 9.34 2.70 6.03
N ASP A 13 10.65 2.62 5.84
CA ASP A 13 11.52 1.84 6.71
C ASP A 13 11.63 2.48 8.09
N ASP A 14 11.84 3.79 8.17
CA ASP A 14 11.83 4.56 9.43
C ASP A 14 10.50 4.33 10.18
N PHE A 15 9.37 4.41 9.47
CA PHE A 15 8.06 4.12 10.04
C PHE A 15 7.93 2.67 10.55
N CYS A 16 8.43 1.70 9.79
CA CYS A 16 8.37 0.29 10.16
C CYS A 16 9.26 -0.03 11.36
N GLN A 17 10.42 0.64 11.48
CA GLN A 17 11.30 0.52 12.64
C GLN A 17 10.64 1.01 13.93
N GLU A 18 9.76 2.00 13.85
CA GLU A 18 8.96 2.48 15.00
C GLU A 18 7.72 1.60 15.28
N LEU A 19 6.97 1.24 14.23
CA LEU A 19 5.70 0.53 14.35
C LEU A 19 5.89 -0.93 14.78
N LEU A 20 6.78 -1.68 14.11
CA LEU A 20 6.85 -3.14 14.26
C LEU A 20 7.21 -3.60 15.68
N PRO A 21 8.15 -2.96 16.41
CA PRO A 21 8.42 -3.33 17.80
C PRO A 21 7.20 -3.16 18.71
N GLN A 22 6.47 -2.06 18.57
CA GLN A 22 5.26 -1.79 19.35
C GLN A 22 4.14 -2.78 18.98
N TRP A 23 3.98 -3.04 17.69
CA TRP A 23 3.02 -4.02 17.18
C TRP A 23 3.25 -5.42 17.76
N ASN A 24 4.51 -5.87 17.74
CA ASN A 24 4.92 -7.16 18.29
C ASN A 24 4.75 -7.25 19.81
N ALA A 25 4.87 -6.13 20.53
CA ALA A 25 4.67 -6.10 21.98
C ALA A 25 3.19 -6.22 22.40
N ILE A 26 2.26 -5.81 21.54
CA ILE A 26 0.81 -5.83 21.82
C ILE A 26 0.14 -7.10 21.29
N LEU A 27 0.79 -7.80 20.36
CA LEU A 27 0.31 -9.07 19.81
C LEU A 27 0.09 -10.11 20.93
N LEU A 28 -1.12 -10.64 21.00
CA LEU A 28 -1.44 -11.72 21.91
C LEU A 28 -0.64 -12.98 21.55
N GLU A 29 -0.14 -13.67 22.56
CA GLU A 29 0.52 -14.96 22.37
C GLU A 29 -0.50 -15.99 21.87
N ASP A 30 -0.29 -16.55 20.68
CA ASP A 30 -1.05 -17.72 20.23
C ASP A 30 -0.60 -18.92 21.07
N THR A 31 -1.53 -19.48 21.86
CA THR A 31 -1.29 -20.69 22.68
C THR A 31 -0.94 -21.90 21.81
N ASN A 32 -1.28 -21.87 20.51
CA ASN A 32 -0.81 -22.85 19.54
C ASN A 32 0.50 -22.36 18.92
N LYS A 33 1.63 -22.92 19.36
CA LYS A 33 2.95 -22.64 18.78
C LYS A 33 2.99 -23.04 17.30
N LYS A 34 2.71 -22.08 16.42
CA LYS A 34 2.94 -22.20 14.99
C LYS A 34 4.39 -21.81 14.70
N ARG A 35 4.98 -22.46 13.69
CA ARG A 35 6.33 -22.13 13.22
C ARG A 35 6.33 -20.69 12.68
N ASN A 36 7.00 -19.77 13.38
CA ASN A 36 7.31 -18.46 12.84
C ASN A 36 8.55 -18.59 11.94
N LYS A 37 8.36 -18.46 10.62
CA LYS A 37 9.47 -18.41 9.67
C LYS A 37 9.46 -17.02 9.03
N PRO A 38 10.43 -16.15 9.34
CA PRO A 38 10.48 -14.83 8.73
C PRO A 38 10.57 -14.95 7.21
N SER A 39 9.86 -14.06 6.53
CA SER A 39 9.99 -13.89 5.08
C SER A 39 11.40 -13.41 4.74
N GLN A 40 11.90 -13.76 3.54
CA GLN A 40 13.16 -13.20 3.02
C GLN A 40 13.05 -11.70 2.73
N MET A 41 11.84 -11.23 2.45
CA MET A 41 11.54 -9.83 2.19
C MET A 41 10.89 -9.22 3.43
N SER A 42 11.40 -8.08 3.85
CA SER A 42 10.94 -7.30 5.01
C SER A 42 9.58 -6.64 4.76
N THR A 43 8.89 -6.27 5.84
CA THR A 43 7.63 -5.52 5.78
C THR A 43 7.80 -4.21 5.00
N SER A 44 8.89 -3.47 5.26
CA SER A 44 9.21 -2.20 4.59
C SER A 44 9.33 -2.35 3.08
N GLU A 45 10.02 -3.40 2.60
CA GLU A 45 10.16 -3.70 1.17
C GLU A 45 8.81 -4.03 0.52
N ILE A 46 8.00 -4.88 1.16
CA ILE A 46 6.69 -5.27 0.64
C ILE A 46 5.76 -4.05 0.55
N MET A 47 5.73 -3.22 1.60
CA MET A 47 4.97 -1.96 1.61
C MET A 47 5.43 -1.01 0.51
N THR A 48 6.75 -0.87 0.32
CA THR A 48 7.33 -0.01 -0.71
C THR A 48 6.92 -0.46 -2.10
N ILE A 49 7.01 -1.76 -2.39
CA ILE A 49 6.61 -2.33 -3.69
C ILE A 49 5.13 -2.05 -3.96
N MET A 50 4.28 -2.18 -2.95
CA MET A 50 2.83 -1.95 -3.06
C MET A 50 2.48 -0.48 -3.29
N ILE A 51 3.05 0.44 -2.50
CA ILE A 51 2.82 1.87 -2.69
C ILE A 51 3.37 2.33 -4.04
N TYR A 52 4.56 1.85 -4.42
CA TYR A 52 5.16 2.20 -5.69
C TYR A 52 4.37 1.65 -6.88
N PHE A 53 3.76 0.45 -6.75
CA PHE A 53 2.82 -0.09 -7.74
C PHE A 53 1.67 0.90 -8.00
N HIS A 54 1.03 1.40 -6.95
CA HIS A 54 -0.07 2.36 -7.09
C HIS A 54 0.37 3.68 -7.74
N LYS A 55 1.64 4.08 -7.59
CA LYS A 55 2.21 5.26 -8.25
C LYS A 55 2.67 5.01 -9.69
N SER A 56 2.84 3.74 -10.08
CA SER A 56 3.47 3.36 -11.36
C SER A 56 2.52 3.33 -12.56
N ASN A 57 1.22 3.61 -12.38
CA ASN A 57 0.16 3.53 -13.41
C ASN A 57 -0.05 2.13 -14.04
N TYR A 58 0.60 1.08 -13.53
CA TYR A 58 0.33 -0.29 -13.97
C TYR A 58 -1.06 -0.74 -13.49
N ARG A 59 -1.84 -1.33 -14.40
CA ARG A 59 -3.18 -1.87 -14.07
C ARG A 59 -3.12 -3.28 -13.48
N ASN A 60 -2.12 -4.07 -13.89
CA ASN A 60 -1.98 -5.47 -13.50
C ASN A 60 -0.75 -5.65 -12.61
N PHE A 61 -0.99 -6.02 -11.35
CA PHE A 61 0.06 -6.21 -10.36
C PHE A 61 1.04 -7.33 -10.75
N LYS A 62 0.56 -8.44 -11.32
CA LYS A 62 1.41 -9.55 -11.75
C LYS A 62 2.43 -9.12 -12.82
N MET A 63 1.98 -8.36 -13.80
CA MET A 63 2.86 -7.83 -14.85
C MET A 63 3.89 -6.85 -14.27
N TYR A 64 3.43 -5.94 -13.40
CA TYR A 64 4.31 -5.02 -12.71
C TYR A 64 5.39 -5.77 -11.89
N TYR A 65 4.99 -6.76 -11.09
CA TYR A 65 5.91 -7.48 -10.23
C TYR A 65 6.95 -8.27 -11.04
N LEU A 66 6.53 -8.98 -12.09
CA LEU A 66 7.44 -9.81 -12.87
C LEU A 66 8.40 -8.99 -13.74
N HIS A 67 7.92 -7.91 -14.37
CA HIS A 67 8.74 -7.13 -15.29
C HIS A 67 9.51 -5.99 -14.60
N VAL A 68 8.88 -5.29 -13.64
CA VAL A 68 9.49 -4.14 -12.98
C VAL A 68 10.29 -4.60 -11.78
N ILE A 69 9.67 -5.28 -10.81
CA ILE A 69 10.35 -5.67 -9.56
C ILE A 69 11.43 -6.73 -9.83
N LYS A 70 11.05 -7.83 -10.49
CA LYS A 70 11.96 -8.94 -10.80
C LYS A 70 12.80 -8.76 -12.07
N GLY A 71 12.55 -7.72 -12.86
CA GLY A 71 13.32 -7.41 -14.06
C GLY A 71 14.20 -6.17 -13.86
N SER A 72 13.61 -5.00 -13.95
CA SER A 72 14.34 -3.72 -13.90
C SER A 72 14.88 -3.34 -12.52
N MET A 73 14.23 -3.76 -11.43
CA MET A 73 14.54 -3.32 -10.05
C MET A 73 15.24 -4.39 -9.21
N VAL A 74 15.80 -5.43 -9.82
CA VAL A 74 16.52 -6.51 -9.10
C VAL A 74 17.65 -5.96 -8.24
N LYS A 75 18.30 -4.87 -8.66
CA LYS A 75 19.35 -4.20 -7.87
C LYS A 75 18.83 -3.66 -6.54
N TYR A 76 17.59 -3.17 -6.50
CA TYR A 76 16.96 -2.61 -5.30
C TYR A 76 16.31 -3.68 -4.42
N PHE A 77 15.79 -4.75 -5.04
CA PHE A 77 15.15 -5.86 -4.35
C PHE A 77 15.82 -7.21 -4.70
N PRO A 78 17.10 -7.40 -4.31
CA PRO A 78 17.87 -8.57 -4.72
C PRO A 78 17.29 -9.88 -4.18
N ASN A 79 16.68 -9.84 -3.00
CA ASN A 79 16.07 -11.00 -2.34
C ASN A 79 14.56 -11.09 -2.61
N SER A 80 14.10 -10.64 -3.78
CA SER A 80 12.68 -10.64 -4.10
C SER A 80 12.09 -12.05 -4.21
N VAL A 81 11.01 -12.30 -3.46
CA VAL A 81 10.32 -13.60 -3.42
C VAL A 81 9.59 -13.90 -4.74
N SER A 82 9.12 -15.14 -4.91
CA SER A 82 8.27 -15.47 -6.06
C SER A 82 6.96 -14.68 -6.03
N TYR A 83 6.33 -14.46 -7.19
CA TYR A 83 5.07 -13.72 -7.28
C TYR A 83 3.99 -14.32 -6.35
N ASN A 84 3.81 -15.64 -6.37
CA ASN A 84 2.81 -16.31 -5.52
C ASN A 84 3.11 -16.07 -4.04
N ARG A 85 4.38 -16.19 -3.64
CA ARG A 85 4.78 -15.92 -2.26
C ARG A 85 4.55 -14.46 -1.87
N PHE A 86 4.78 -13.51 -2.79
CA PHE A 86 4.47 -12.11 -2.55
C PHE A 86 2.98 -11.91 -2.30
N VAL A 87 2.11 -12.51 -3.12
CA VAL A 87 0.66 -12.43 -2.95
C VAL A 87 0.20 -13.01 -1.62
N GLU A 88 0.80 -14.11 -1.15
CA GLU A 88 0.55 -14.66 0.19
C GLU A 88 0.96 -13.70 1.32
N LEU A 89 1.94 -12.82 1.09
CA LEU A 89 2.42 -11.84 2.07
C LEU A 89 1.63 -10.53 2.03
N MET A 90 0.94 -10.21 0.93
CA MET A 90 0.17 -8.96 0.81
C MET A 90 -0.82 -8.72 1.97
N PRO A 91 -1.54 -9.73 2.51
CA PRO A 91 -2.45 -9.49 3.63
C PRO A 91 -1.74 -9.06 4.92
N SER A 92 -0.48 -9.45 5.15
CA SER A 92 0.21 -9.12 6.40
C SER A 92 0.59 -7.63 6.49
N ILE A 93 0.63 -6.92 5.37
CA ILE A 93 0.98 -5.49 5.34
C ILE A 93 -0.24 -4.57 5.41
N LEU A 94 -1.46 -5.09 5.40
CA LEU A 94 -2.68 -4.28 5.36
C LEU A 94 -2.75 -3.32 6.56
N LEU A 95 -2.56 -3.83 7.77
CA LEU A 95 -2.59 -3.02 8.99
C LEU A 95 -1.43 -2.01 9.03
N PRO A 96 -0.16 -2.41 8.81
CA PRO A 96 0.94 -1.46 8.65
C PRO A 96 0.67 -0.35 7.62
N LEU A 97 0.07 -0.66 6.47
CA LEU A 97 -0.31 0.33 5.46
C LEU A 97 -1.38 1.30 5.96
N CYS A 98 -2.41 0.81 6.64
CA CYS A 98 -3.45 1.67 7.21
C CYS A 98 -2.86 2.66 8.22
N PHE A 99 -1.99 2.20 9.12
CA PHE A 99 -1.31 3.08 10.07
C PHE A 99 -0.37 4.06 9.37
N PHE A 100 0.35 3.60 8.35
CA PHE A 100 1.20 4.48 7.56
C PHE A 100 0.39 5.61 6.93
N ILE A 101 -0.72 5.30 6.24
CA ILE A 101 -1.60 6.30 5.61
C ILE A 101 -2.19 7.24 6.66
N ALA A 102 -2.62 6.73 7.81
CA ALA A 102 -3.13 7.55 8.91
C ALA A 102 -2.06 8.51 9.47
N ALA A 103 -0.82 8.04 9.61
CA ALA A 103 0.31 8.86 10.06
C ALA A 103 0.71 9.94 9.03
N GLN A 104 0.45 9.71 7.74
CA GLN A 104 0.63 10.73 6.69
C GLN A 104 -0.52 11.75 6.65
N GLY A 105 -1.57 11.57 7.45
CA GLY A 105 -2.69 12.51 7.55
C GLY A 105 -2.20 13.88 8.02
N LYS A 106 -2.51 14.92 7.25
CA LYS A 106 -2.29 16.31 7.70
C LYS A 106 -3.19 16.60 8.89
N THR A 107 -2.76 17.50 9.77
CA THR A 107 -3.60 18.04 10.84
C THR A 107 -4.93 18.52 10.25
N ALA A 108 -6.02 18.11 10.90
CA ALA A 108 -7.36 18.51 10.50
C ALA A 108 -7.47 20.03 10.56
N THR A 109 -7.38 20.70 9.41
CA THR A 109 -7.53 22.15 9.29
C THR A 109 -9.00 22.59 9.39
N GLY A 110 -9.94 21.65 9.58
CA GLY A 110 -11.38 21.89 9.61
C GLY A 110 -11.99 22.19 8.24
N ILE A 111 -11.19 22.17 7.17
CA ILE A 111 -11.61 22.50 5.81
C ILE A 111 -11.30 21.29 4.92
N TYR A 112 -12.35 20.52 4.63
CA TYR A 112 -12.26 19.38 3.71
C TYR A 112 -12.99 19.73 2.42
N PHE A 113 -12.23 20.02 1.36
CA PHE A 113 -12.81 20.23 0.04
C PHE A 113 -13.09 18.88 -0.61
N VAL A 114 -14.36 18.49 -0.66
CA VAL A 114 -14.84 17.39 -1.50
C VAL A 114 -15.25 18.00 -2.83
N ASP A 115 -14.32 18.07 -3.78
CA ASP A 115 -14.63 18.55 -5.12
C ASP A 115 -15.25 17.40 -5.93
N SER A 116 -16.53 17.54 -6.25
CA SER A 116 -17.17 16.67 -7.23
C SER A 116 -16.75 17.17 -8.60
N THR A 117 -15.76 16.53 -9.23
CA THR A 117 -15.45 16.83 -10.63
C THR A 117 -16.72 16.63 -11.44
N ILE A 118 -17.27 17.71 -12.00
CA ILE A 118 -18.49 17.64 -12.82
C ILE A 118 -18.16 16.76 -14.03
N LEU A 119 -18.62 15.50 -14.00
CA LEU A 119 -18.67 14.67 -15.19
C LEU A 119 -19.68 15.33 -16.12
N ARG A 120 -19.22 15.99 -17.18
CA ARG A 120 -20.09 16.47 -18.27
C ARG A 120 -20.68 15.24 -18.97
N VAL A 121 -21.74 14.70 -18.40
CA VAL A 121 -22.52 13.65 -19.05
C VAL A 121 -23.47 14.35 -20.02
N CYS A 122 -23.16 14.28 -21.31
CA CYS A 122 -24.01 14.82 -22.39
C CYS A 122 -25.32 14.04 -22.58
N HIS A 123 -25.81 13.31 -21.58
CA HIS A 123 -27.02 12.52 -21.70
C HIS A 123 -27.91 12.60 -20.45
N GLU A 124 -29.07 13.22 -20.66
CA GLU A 124 -30.11 13.53 -19.69
C GLU A 124 -30.56 12.32 -18.85
N LYS A 125 -30.44 11.10 -19.38
CA LYS A 125 -30.85 9.85 -18.71
C LYS A 125 -30.00 9.48 -17.48
N ARG A 126 -28.81 10.07 -17.28
CA ARG A 126 -27.96 9.83 -16.09
C ARG A 126 -28.15 10.86 -14.98
N ALA A 127 -28.78 12.01 -15.26
CA ALA A 127 -28.99 13.06 -14.25
C ALA A 127 -29.89 12.60 -13.09
N SER A 128 -30.87 11.74 -13.37
CA SER A 128 -31.78 11.19 -12.34
C SER A 128 -31.09 10.23 -11.36
N GLN A 129 -29.97 9.61 -11.75
CA GLN A 129 -29.21 8.71 -10.87
C GLN A 129 -28.33 9.47 -9.88
N THR A 130 -27.82 10.65 -10.26
CA THR A 130 -26.96 11.47 -9.39
C THR A 130 -27.76 12.12 -8.26
N LEU A 131 -29.01 12.52 -8.51
CA LEU A 131 -29.90 13.10 -7.50
C LEU A 131 -30.22 12.11 -6.37
N ARG A 132 -30.38 10.81 -6.67
CA ARG A 132 -30.65 9.77 -5.66
C ARG A 132 -29.47 9.44 -4.75
N ALA A 133 -28.24 9.78 -5.16
CA ALA A 133 -27.05 9.51 -4.35
C ALA A 133 -26.75 10.63 -3.33
N MET A 134 -27.44 11.77 -3.42
CA MET A 134 -27.30 12.88 -2.46
C MET A 134 -28.33 12.85 -1.32
N GLU A 135 -29.27 11.89 -1.32
CA GLU A 135 -30.31 11.74 -0.29
C GLU A 135 -29.99 10.65 0.76
N CYS A 136 -28.74 10.16 0.82
CA CYS A 136 -28.27 9.25 1.88
C CYS A 136 -27.25 9.93 2.79
#